data_AF-A0A4R5CDE7-F1
#
_entry.id   AF-A0A4R5CDE7-F1
#
_cell.length_a   1.000
_cell.length_b   1.000
_cell.length_c   1.000
_cell.angle_alpha   90.00
_cell.angle_beta   90.00
_cell.angle_gamma   90.00
#
_symmetry.space_group_name_H-M   'P 1'
#
loop_
_entity.id
_entity.type
_entity.pdbx_description
1 polymer ?
#
loop_
_entity_poly.entity_id
_entity_poly.type
_entity_poly.pdbx_seq_one_letter_code
_entity_poly.pdbx_strand_id
1 'polypeptide(L)'
;MDVEILARIQFAFTIAFHYIYPPLSIGIGLIMVIMEGLYLKTGDKEYEILTRFWIKLFALTFGIGVATGIIMEFEFGTNWAVYSRYVGDIFGSALAAEGLFAFGLESTFLGILLFGWNRVKPWVHFVSTLGVFLGSMFSAVWIVVANSWQQTPAGYHIVGKGLHARAEVTDFWAMVFNPSSVDRIIHTWQGAILAGAFLVLSVHAYYIRKGRYVEISKKAFKISLVVATIFSLTQLISGHSSADGVAVNQPAKLATMEGHFKKNSPADLYLLGWVDKENQKVTGIGIPGGLSFIVHQDFNAPIKGLNDFAVEDRPSQINAVFQFYHIMVAIGMTLIGLTLYASFLWWRGKLFEKKWLLWIFSFSVILPQIANQVGWFTAEMGRQPWVVYGLLRTSKAFSQEVSANQIIFSLVMFTVVYTFLLILFIYSVNKKIKHGPYDEIQTPSIL
;
A
#
# COMPACT_ATOMS: atom_id res chain seq x y z
N MET A 1 21.77 -0.34 21.38
CA MET A 1 20.35 -0.58 21.04
C MET A 1 20.05 -2.05 21.24
N ASP A 2 18.87 -2.39 21.72
CA ASP A 2 18.43 -3.79 21.84
C ASP A 2 18.34 -4.45 20.45
N VAL A 3 18.66 -5.74 20.37
CA VAL A 3 18.60 -6.57 19.16
C VAL A 3 17.20 -6.51 18.56
N GLU A 4 16.17 -6.54 19.41
CA GLU A 4 14.76 -6.43 18.98
C GLU A 4 14.51 -5.12 18.19
N ILE A 5 14.97 -3.98 18.71
CA ILE A 5 14.74 -2.68 18.09
C ILE A 5 15.47 -2.60 16.75
N LEU A 6 16.70 -3.13 16.68
CA LEU A 6 17.46 -3.17 15.42
C LEU A 6 16.78 -4.05 14.37
N ALA A 7 16.29 -5.23 14.74
CA ALA A 7 15.55 -6.11 13.83
C ALA A 7 14.28 -5.44 13.30
N ARG A 8 13.56 -4.70 14.17
CA ARG A 8 12.36 -3.94 13.78
C ARG A 8 12.67 -2.78 12.84
N ILE A 9 13.74 -2.03 13.09
CA ILE A 9 14.16 -0.93 12.22
C ILE A 9 14.58 -1.47 10.85
N GLN A 10 15.34 -2.56 10.82
CA GLN A 10 15.74 -3.18 9.56
C GLN A 10 14.53 -3.64 8.76
N PHE A 11 13.62 -4.42 9.37
CA PHE A 11 12.41 -4.90 8.69
C PHE A 11 11.53 -3.73 8.22
N ALA A 12 11.39 -2.67 9.03
CA ALA A 12 10.64 -1.48 8.65
C ALA A 12 11.29 -0.75 7.46
N PHE A 13 12.62 -0.65 7.43
CA PHE A 13 13.35 -0.02 6.34
C PHE A 13 13.18 -0.79 5.03
N THR A 14 13.36 -2.11 5.07
CA THR A 14 13.30 -2.96 3.87
C THR A 14 11.89 -3.06 3.32
N ILE A 15 10.88 -3.28 4.16
CA ILE A 15 9.49 -3.38 3.72
C ILE A 15 8.97 -2.02 3.22
N ALA A 16 9.32 -0.91 3.87
CA ALA A 16 8.92 0.42 3.40
C ALA A 16 9.54 0.72 2.03
N PHE A 17 10.80 0.33 1.81
CA PHE A 17 11.45 0.47 0.51
C PHE A 17 10.76 -0.38 -0.56
N HIS A 18 10.52 -1.67 -0.27
CA HIS A 18 9.83 -2.57 -1.18
C HIS A 18 8.44 -2.03 -1.55
N TYR A 19 7.67 -1.53 -0.57
CA TYR A 19 6.29 -1.09 -0.77
C TYR A 19 6.13 0.16 -1.65
N ILE A 20 7.21 0.80 -2.09
CA ILE A 20 7.15 1.86 -3.11
C ILE A 20 6.68 1.28 -4.46
N TYR A 21 7.10 0.06 -4.79
CA TYR A 21 7.01 -0.49 -6.14
C TYR A 21 5.71 -1.26 -6.43
N PRO A 22 5.25 -2.23 -5.60
CA PRO A 22 4.02 -2.98 -5.89
C PRO A 22 2.77 -2.10 -6.08
N PRO A 23 2.51 -1.07 -5.26
CA PRO A 23 1.41 -0.13 -5.49
C PRO A 23 1.44 0.52 -6.87
N LEU A 24 2.62 0.96 -7.30
CA LEU A 24 2.80 1.56 -8.62
C LEU A 24 2.55 0.54 -9.73
N SER A 25 3.06 -0.68 -9.62
CA SER A 25 2.83 -1.75 -10.61
C SER A 25 1.34 -2.05 -10.77
N ILE A 26 0.61 -2.27 -9.67
CA ILE A 26 -0.84 -2.55 -9.69
C ILE A 26 -1.60 -1.39 -10.35
N GLY A 27 -1.35 -0.16 -9.92
CA GLY A 27 -2.09 1.00 -10.45
C GLY A 27 -1.75 1.33 -11.90
N ILE A 28 -0.49 1.21 -12.33
CA ILE A 28 -0.11 1.36 -13.75
C ILE A 28 -0.75 0.23 -14.57
N GLY A 29 -0.75 -1.00 -14.04
CA GLY A 29 -1.40 -2.17 -14.63
C GLY A 29 -2.85 -1.90 -15.03
N LEU A 30 -3.65 -1.37 -14.11
CA LEU A 30 -5.05 -1.02 -14.39
C LEU A 30 -5.17 0.03 -15.50
N ILE A 31 -4.33 1.06 -15.47
CA ILE A 31 -4.36 2.12 -16.48
C ILE A 31 -3.97 1.58 -17.87
N MET A 32 -2.98 0.68 -17.95
CA MET A 32 -2.60 0.01 -19.20
C MET A 32 -3.74 -0.86 -19.73
N VAL A 33 -4.41 -1.63 -18.88
CA VAL A 33 -5.60 -2.42 -19.28
C VAL A 33 -6.66 -1.50 -19.88
N ILE A 34 -6.95 -0.36 -19.25
CA ILE A 34 -7.95 0.59 -19.78
C ILE A 34 -7.50 1.18 -21.13
N MET A 35 -6.26 1.66 -21.24
CA MET A 35 -5.75 2.27 -22.46
C MET A 35 -5.71 1.25 -23.61
N GLU A 36 -5.21 0.05 -23.38
CA GLU A 36 -5.16 -0.99 -24.41
C GLU A 36 -6.54 -1.50 -24.80
N GLY A 37 -7.46 -1.65 -23.84
CA GLY A 37 -8.85 -1.96 -24.13
C GLY A 37 -9.53 -0.90 -25.00
N LEU A 38 -9.25 0.38 -24.74
CA LEU A 38 -9.71 1.49 -25.59
C LEU A 38 -9.08 1.45 -26.98
N TYR A 39 -7.80 1.11 -27.09
CA TYR A 39 -7.14 0.89 -28.38
C TYR A 39 -7.85 -0.21 -29.18
N LEU A 40 -8.10 -1.39 -28.59
CA LEU A 40 -8.80 -2.48 -29.26
C LEU A 40 -10.23 -2.12 -29.66
N LYS A 41 -10.93 -1.34 -28.83
CA LYS A 41 -12.32 -0.94 -29.08
C LYS A 41 -12.44 0.13 -30.17
N THR A 42 -11.50 1.07 -30.23
CA THR A 42 -11.63 2.29 -31.07
C THR A 42 -10.71 2.29 -32.28
N GLY A 43 -9.63 1.52 -32.27
CA GLY A 43 -8.55 1.58 -33.26
C GLY A 43 -7.68 2.84 -33.17
N ASP A 44 -7.90 3.73 -32.18
CA ASP A 44 -7.15 4.98 -32.02
C ASP A 44 -5.71 4.70 -31.56
N LYS A 45 -4.74 5.02 -32.44
CA LYS A 45 -3.31 4.80 -32.23
C LYS A 45 -2.72 5.57 -31.07
N GLU A 46 -3.36 6.64 -30.60
CA GLU A 46 -2.87 7.36 -29.43
C GLU A 46 -2.94 6.50 -28.15
N TYR A 47 -3.95 5.63 -28.03
CA TYR A 47 -4.03 4.71 -26.89
C TYR A 47 -2.96 3.62 -26.96
N GLU A 48 -2.63 3.12 -28.15
CA GLU A 48 -1.48 2.21 -28.34
C GLU A 48 -0.17 2.88 -27.90
N ILE A 49 0.07 4.12 -28.30
CA ILE A 49 1.27 4.88 -27.92
C ILE A 49 1.36 5.04 -26.40
N LEU A 50 0.24 5.37 -25.75
CA LEU A 50 0.17 5.49 -24.30
C LEU A 50 0.45 4.16 -23.59
N THR A 51 -0.19 3.07 -24.02
CA THR A 51 0.04 1.75 -23.44
C THR A 51 1.51 1.36 -23.52
N ARG A 52 2.12 1.47 -24.70
CA ARG A 52 3.54 1.14 -24.91
C ARG A 52 4.48 1.99 -24.05
N PHE A 53 4.23 3.29 -23.95
CA PHE A 53 4.98 4.17 -23.06
C PHE A 53 4.89 3.72 -21.59
N TRP A 54 3.70 3.36 -21.12
CA TRP A 54 3.48 2.94 -19.74
C TRP A 54 4.02 1.53 -19.45
N ILE A 55 4.09 0.63 -20.43
CA ILE A 55 4.73 -0.69 -20.29
C ILE A 55 6.19 -0.55 -19.83
N LYS A 56 6.93 0.44 -20.34
CA LYS A 56 8.34 0.67 -19.92
C LYS A 56 8.45 1.09 -18.45
N LEU A 57 7.57 1.98 -18.02
CA LEU A 57 7.55 2.45 -16.63
C LEU A 57 7.07 1.34 -15.69
N PHE A 58 6.08 0.55 -16.14
CA PHE A 58 5.65 -0.66 -15.46
C PHE A 58 6.81 -1.65 -15.30
N ALA A 59 7.50 -2.02 -16.39
CA ALA A 59 8.60 -2.99 -16.37
C ALA A 59 9.73 -2.59 -15.42
N LEU A 60 10.09 -1.30 -15.42
CA LEU A 60 11.10 -0.76 -14.52
C LEU A 60 10.67 -0.85 -13.05
N THR A 61 9.42 -0.48 -12.75
CA THR A 61 8.85 -0.53 -11.40
C THR A 61 8.76 -1.98 -10.93
N PHE A 62 8.23 -2.85 -11.78
CA PHE A 62 8.06 -4.27 -11.53
C PHE A 62 9.39 -4.96 -11.24
N GLY A 63 10.42 -4.73 -12.07
CA GLY A 63 11.73 -5.34 -11.90
C GLY A 63 12.39 -5.02 -10.55
N ILE A 64 12.27 -3.79 -10.06
CA ILE A 64 12.78 -3.41 -8.73
C ILE A 64 11.89 -3.98 -7.62
N GLY A 65 10.57 -4.02 -7.83
CA GLY A 65 9.63 -4.68 -6.93
C GLY A 65 10.00 -6.15 -6.69
N VAL A 66 10.24 -6.91 -7.76
CA VAL A 66 10.67 -8.32 -7.66
C VAL A 66 11.99 -8.45 -6.91
N ALA A 67 13.01 -7.65 -7.27
CA ALA A 67 14.33 -7.72 -6.63
C ALA A 67 14.28 -7.42 -5.12
N THR A 68 13.45 -6.46 -4.71
CA THR A 68 13.27 -6.11 -3.30
C THR A 68 12.37 -7.09 -2.55
N GLY A 69 11.38 -7.69 -3.22
CA GLY A 69 10.49 -8.69 -2.65
C GLY A 69 11.23 -9.98 -2.24
N ILE A 70 12.16 -10.44 -3.08
CA ILE A 70 13.01 -11.61 -2.77
C ILE A 70 13.78 -11.40 -1.46
N ILE A 71 14.33 -10.20 -1.26
CA ILE A 71 15.07 -9.88 -0.03
C ILE A 71 14.14 -9.95 1.19
N MET A 72 12.94 -9.37 1.06
CA MET A 72 11.93 -9.34 2.13
C MET A 72 11.49 -10.77 2.54
N GLU A 73 11.32 -11.68 1.57
CA GLU A 73 10.99 -13.08 1.84
C GLU A 73 12.05 -13.76 2.73
N PHE A 74 13.34 -13.55 2.42
CA PHE A 74 14.44 -14.09 3.24
C PHE A 74 14.58 -13.43 4.62
N GLU A 75 14.12 -12.19 4.79
CA GLU A 75 14.18 -11.50 6.09
C GLU A 75 13.26 -12.11 7.15
N PHE A 76 12.14 -12.72 6.75
CA PHE A 76 11.30 -13.49 7.68
C PHE A 76 12.07 -14.67 8.28
N GLY A 77 12.87 -15.38 7.47
CA GLY A 77 13.64 -16.55 7.93
C GLY A 77 14.85 -16.18 8.79
N THR A 78 15.56 -15.11 8.43
CA THR A 78 16.83 -14.72 9.07
C THR A 78 16.63 -14.00 10.39
N ASN A 79 15.89 -12.89 10.41
CA ASN A 79 15.72 -12.04 11.59
C ASN A 79 14.54 -12.42 12.49
N TRP A 80 13.60 -13.19 11.95
CA TRP A 80 12.33 -13.52 12.61
C TRP A 80 12.09 -15.03 12.68
N ALA A 81 13.11 -15.81 13.04
CA ALA A 81 13.06 -17.27 12.99
C ALA A 81 12.01 -17.89 13.93
N VAL A 82 11.82 -17.34 15.14
CA VAL A 82 10.78 -17.85 16.07
C VAL A 82 9.40 -17.57 15.50
N TYR A 83 9.19 -16.36 14.98
CA TYR A 83 7.96 -16.02 14.27
C TYR A 83 7.70 -16.94 13.08
N SER A 84 8.68 -17.14 12.20
CA SER A 84 8.55 -17.99 11.01
C SER A 84 8.23 -19.44 11.37
N ARG A 85 8.76 -19.94 12.48
CA ARG A 85 8.39 -21.26 13.01
C ARG A 85 6.97 -21.26 13.57
N TYR A 86 6.58 -20.19 14.25
CA TYR A 86 5.26 -20.08 14.89
C TYR A 86 4.15 -20.01 13.85
N VAL A 87 4.28 -19.20 12.82
CA VAL A 87 3.24 -19.01 11.79
C VAL A 87 3.47 -19.83 10.53
N GLY A 88 4.44 -20.75 10.52
CA GLY A 88 4.93 -21.40 9.30
C GLY A 88 3.84 -22.08 8.47
N ASP A 89 2.85 -22.71 9.11
CA ASP A 89 1.74 -23.37 8.41
C ASP A 89 0.75 -22.35 7.79
N ILE A 90 0.49 -21.25 8.50
CA ILE A 90 -0.34 -20.13 8.04
C ILE A 90 0.35 -19.37 6.89
N PHE A 91 1.56 -18.86 7.15
CA PHE A 91 2.30 -18.02 6.20
C PHE A 91 2.80 -18.85 5.02
N GLY A 92 3.30 -20.06 5.26
CA GLY A 92 3.81 -20.93 4.21
C GLY A 92 2.75 -21.28 3.18
N SER A 93 1.52 -21.56 3.60
CA SER A 93 0.41 -21.84 2.68
C SER A 93 0.03 -20.60 1.84
N ALA A 94 -0.02 -19.41 2.45
CA ALA A 94 -0.28 -18.16 1.72
C ALA A 94 0.84 -17.80 0.74
N LEU A 95 2.11 -17.87 1.15
CA LEU A 95 3.27 -17.59 0.27
C LEU A 95 3.38 -18.60 -0.87
N ALA A 96 3.11 -19.89 -0.62
CA ALA A 96 3.08 -20.89 -1.68
C ALA A 96 1.96 -20.60 -2.70
N ALA A 97 0.78 -20.17 -2.24
CA ALA A 97 -0.31 -19.75 -3.11
C ALA A 97 0.05 -18.50 -3.93
N GLU A 98 0.75 -17.53 -3.34
CA GLU A 98 1.29 -16.36 -4.04
C GLU A 98 2.23 -16.78 -5.19
N GLY A 99 3.21 -17.63 -4.91
CA GLY A 99 4.15 -18.13 -5.91
C GLY A 99 3.46 -18.85 -7.07
N LEU A 100 2.47 -19.69 -6.77
CA LEU A 100 1.78 -20.51 -7.77
C LEU A 100 0.79 -19.71 -8.62
N PHE A 101 -0.09 -18.92 -7.98
CA PHE A 101 -1.21 -18.27 -8.66
C PHE A 101 -0.89 -16.85 -9.14
N ALA A 102 -0.05 -16.10 -8.42
CA ALA A 102 0.30 -14.73 -8.79
C ALA A 102 1.59 -14.68 -9.60
N PHE A 103 2.73 -15.11 -9.04
CA PHE A 103 4.01 -15.00 -9.74
C PHE A 103 4.07 -15.85 -11.01
N GLY A 104 3.45 -17.04 -11.01
CA GLY A 104 3.30 -17.84 -12.22
C GLY A 104 2.54 -17.10 -13.33
N LEU A 105 1.45 -16.41 -12.96
CA LEU A 105 0.63 -15.64 -13.90
C LEU A 105 1.40 -14.42 -14.43
N GLU A 106 2.00 -13.64 -13.54
CA GLU A 106 2.80 -12.46 -13.90
C GLU A 106 3.98 -12.85 -14.79
N SER A 107 4.80 -13.83 -14.38
CA SER A 107 6.02 -14.21 -15.10
C SER A 107 5.72 -14.74 -16.50
N THR A 108 4.61 -15.49 -16.64
CA THR A 108 4.17 -16.03 -17.94
C THR A 108 3.75 -14.90 -18.88
N PHE A 109 2.91 -13.98 -18.40
CA PHE A 109 2.36 -12.93 -19.25
C PHE A 109 3.30 -11.74 -19.44
N LEU A 110 4.25 -11.50 -18.53
CA LEU A 110 5.19 -10.39 -18.62
C LEU A 110 6.07 -10.48 -19.88
N GLY A 111 6.52 -11.69 -20.26
CA GLY A 111 7.29 -11.87 -21.49
C GLY A 111 6.50 -11.44 -22.74
N ILE A 112 5.20 -11.73 -22.78
CA ILE A 112 4.32 -11.31 -23.88
C ILE A 112 4.08 -9.79 -23.81
N LEU A 113 3.91 -9.22 -22.61
CA LEU A 113 3.68 -7.78 -22.44
C LEU A 113 4.87 -6.95 -22.94
N LEU A 114 6.10 -7.43 -22.68
CA LEU A 114 7.31 -6.70 -23.04
C LEU A 114 7.71 -6.90 -24.51
N PHE A 115 7.56 -8.11 -25.04
CA PHE A 115 8.14 -8.49 -26.33
C PHE A 115 7.10 -8.89 -27.38
N GLY A 116 5.82 -8.96 -27.01
CA GLY A 116 4.75 -9.50 -27.84
C GLY A 116 4.11 -8.50 -28.80
N TRP A 117 4.32 -7.19 -28.65
CA TRP A 117 3.53 -6.17 -29.38
C TRP A 117 3.46 -6.39 -30.91
N ASN A 118 4.59 -6.76 -31.52
CA ASN A 118 4.69 -7.06 -32.97
C ASN A 118 4.81 -8.56 -33.28
N ARG A 119 4.63 -9.43 -32.28
CA ARG A 119 4.82 -10.89 -32.41
C ARG A 119 3.54 -11.69 -32.16
N VAL A 120 2.56 -11.12 -31.46
CA VAL A 120 1.27 -11.76 -31.20
C VAL A 120 0.12 -10.90 -31.73
N LYS A 121 -1.08 -11.48 -31.82
CA LYS A 121 -2.29 -10.72 -32.21
C LYS A 121 -2.63 -9.69 -31.11
N PRO A 122 -3.23 -8.53 -31.46
CA PRO A 122 -3.54 -7.48 -30.48
C PRO A 122 -4.36 -7.95 -29.27
N TRP A 123 -5.33 -8.86 -29.47
CA TRP A 123 -6.11 -9.40 -28.35
C TRP A 123 -5.30 -10.31 -27.41
N VAL A 124 -4.26 -10.99 -27.93
CA VAL A 124 -3.36 -11.83 -27.12
C VAL A 124 -2.48 -10.94 -26.26
N HIS A 125 -2.01 -9.83 -26.82
CA HIS A 125 -1.28 -8.82 -26.06
C HIS A 125 -2.16 -8.24 -24.94
N PHE A 126 -3.42 -7.94 -25.22
CA PHE A 126 -4.34 -7.45 -24.19
C PHE A 126 -4.62 -8.47 -23.08
N VAL A 127 -4.76 -9.75 -23.42
CA VAL A 127 -4.86 -10.82 -22.41
C VAL A 127 -3.61 -10.87 -21.54
N SER A 128 -2.43 -10.63 -22.10
CA SER A 128 -1.19 -10.53 -21.34
C SER A 128 -1.17 -9.31 -20.41
N THR A 129 -1.60 -8.15 -20.88
CA THR A 129 -1.74 -6.94 -20.05
C THR A 129 -2.71 -7.18 -18.88
N LEU A 130 -3.83 -7.86 -19.13
CA LEU A 130 -4.78 -8.26 -18.09
C LEU A 130 -4.16 -9.28 -17.13
N GLY A 131 -3.44 -10.29 -17.64
CA GLY A 131 -2.81 -11.34 -16.85
C GLY A 131 -1.76 -10.78 -15.89
N VAL A 132 -0.94 -9.84 -16.33
CA VAL A 132 0.03 -9.15 -15.47
C VAL A 132 -0.68 -8.30 -14.41
N PHE A 133 -1.70 -7.53 -14.78
CA PHE A 133 -2.47 -6.74 -13.81
C PHE A 133 -3.16 -7.61 -12.74
N LEU A 134 -3.86 -8.66 -13.16
CA LEU A 134 -4.54 -9.59 -12.26
C LEU A 134 -3.54 -10.38 -11.40
N GLY A 135 -2.38 -10.75 -11.96
CA GLY A 135 -1.30 -11.37 -11.22
C GLY A 135 -0.83 -10.50 -10.06
N SER A 136 -0.62 -9.21 -10.30
CA SER A 136 -0.22 -8.27 -9.23
C SER A 136 -1.32 -8.10 -8.19
N MET A 137 -2.59 -8.10 -8.59
CA MET A 137 -3.71 -8.09 -7.64
C MET A 137 -3.76 -9.35 -6.80
N PHE A 138 -3.55 -10.53 -7.38
CA PHE A 138 -3.53 -11.81 -6.66
C PHE A 138 -2.35 -11.95 -5.72
N SER A 139 -1.16 -11.42 -6.06
CA SER A 139 -0.04 -11.35 -5.12
C SER A 139 -0.44 -10.55 -3.88
N ALA A 140 -1.06 -9.37 -4.10
CA ALA A 140 -1.59 -8.57 -3.00
C ALA A 140 -2.65 -9.31 -2.15
N VAL A 141 -3.48 -10.18 -2.73
CA VAL A 141 -4.43 -10.99 -1.94
C VAL A 141 -3.70 -11.84 -0.92
N TRP A 142 -2.76 -12.68 -1.37
CA TRP A 142 -2.15 -13.68 -0.52
C TRP A 142 -1.26 -13.07 0.57
N ILE A 143 -0.50 -12.03 0.22
CA ILE A 143 0.35 -11.35 1.21
C ILE A 143 -0.48 -10.54 2.22
N VAL A 144 -1.59 -9.91 1.78
CA VAL A 144 -2.48 -9.18 2.70
C VAL A 144 -3.28 -10.14 3.56
N VAL A 145 -3.69 -11.31 3.04
CA VAL A 145 -4.31 -12.38 3.86
C VAL A 145 -3.35 -12.82 4.95
N ALA A 146 -2.08 -13.10 4.61
CA ALA A 146 -1.07 -13.49 5.57
C ALA A 146 -0.90 -12.43 6.66
N ASN A 147 -0.74 -11.16 6.27
CA ASN A 147 -0.63 -10.05 7.23
C ASN A 147 -1.94 -9.82 8.02
N SER A 148 -3.11 -10.02 7.41
CA SER A 148 -4.42 -9.91 8.06
C SER A 148 -4.63 -10.94 9.12
N TRP A 149 -4.19 -12.17 8.87
CA TRP A 149 -4.23 -13.21 9.88
C TRP A 149 -3.42 -12.82 11.13
N GLN A 150 -2.29 -12.11 10.96
CA GLN A 150 -1.55 -11.64 12.13
C GLN A 150 -2.27 -10.53 12.93
N GLN A 151 -3.22 -9.81 12.33
CA GLN A 151 -4.05 -8.81 13.01
C GLN A 151 -5.26 -9.46 13.68
N THR A 152 -5.94 -10.37 12.99
CA THR A 152 -7.13 -11.06 13.48
C THR A 152 -7.02 -12.56 13.22
N PRO A 153 -6.25 -13.31 14.04
CA PRO A 153 -6.05 -14.74 13.82
C PRO A 153 -7.36 -15.54 13.86
N ALA A 154 -7.59 -16.41 12.88
CA ALA A 154 -8.75 -17.29 12.79
C ALA A 154 -8.40 -18.62 12.09
N GLY A 155 -9.23 -19.65 12.27
CA GLY A 155 -9.06 -20.94 11.59
C GLY A 155 -7.80 -21.74 11.97
N TYR A 156 -7.34 -21.63 13.22
CA TYR A 156 -6.10 -22.26 13.69
C TYR A 156 -6.25 -22.89 15.08
N HIS A 157 -5.31 -23.78 15.42
CA HIS A 157 -5.04 -24.20 16.80
C HIS A 157 -3.55 -24.01 17.13
N ILE A 158 -3.20 -23.97 18.42
CA ILE A 158 -1.79 -23.84 18.86
C ILE A 158 -1.28 -25.19 19.34
N VAL A 159 -0.21 -25.68 18.71
CA VAL A 159 0.50 -26.90 19.08
C VAL A 159 1.85 -26.54 19.70
N GLY A 160 2.25 -27.25 20.75
CA GLY A 160 3.52 -27.01 21.46
C GLY A 160 3.44 -25.94 22.55
N LYS A 161 4.58 -25.59 23.15
CA LYS A 161 4.69 -24.60 24.24
C LYS A 161 5.93 -23.71 24.06
N GLY A 162 5.87 -22.50 24.61
CA GLY A 162 6.99 -21.55 24.61
C GLY A 162 7.44 -21.18 23.19
N LEU A 163 8.76 -21.12 22.97
CA LEU A 163 9.37 -20.77 21.68
C LEU A 163 9.22 -21.86 20.60
N HIS A 164 8.67 -23.02 20.95
CA HIS A 164 8.39 -24.11 20.03
C HIS A 164 6.91 -24.23 19.69
N ALA A 165 6.07 -23.32 20.19
CA ALA A 165 4.67 -23.26 19.83
C ALA A 165 4.51 -22.92 18.33
N ARG A 166 3.49 -23.48 17.70
CA ARG A 166 3.13 -23.26 16.30
C ARG A 166 1.63 -23.13 16.14
N ALA A 167 1.20 -22.23 15.28
CA ALA A 167 -0.16 -22.14 14.79
C ALA A 167 -0.28 -23.04 13.56
N GLU A 168 -1.14 -24.06 13.65
CA GLU A 168 -1.47 -24.94 12.52
C GLU A 168 -2.89 -24.64 12.02
N VAL A 169 -3.08 -24.70 10.72
CA VAL A 169 -4.35 -24.42 10.05
C VAL A 169 -5.34 -25.54 10.35
N THR A 170 -6.47 -25.20 10.96
CA THR A 170 -7.61 -26.12 11.13
C THR A 170 -8.69 -25.89 10.08
N ASP A 171 -8.82 -24.65 9.61
CA ASP A 171 -9.75 -24.25 8.54
C ASP A 171 -9.09 -23.19 7.66
N PHE A 172 -8.75 -23.59 6.44
CA PHE A 172 -8.10 -22.73 5.46
C PHE A 172 -8.95 -21.51 5.08
N TRP A 173 -10.27 -21.68 4.94
CA TRP A 173 -11.15 -20.59 4.52
C TRP A 173 -11.40 -19.61 5.66
N ALA A 174 -11.50 -20.09 6.89
CA ALA A 174 -11.55 -19.21 8.06
C ALA A 174 -10.23 -18.44 8.26
N MET A 175 -9.08 -19.05 7.92
CA MET A 175 -7.79 -18.36 7.91
C MET A 175 -7.73 -17.27 6.82
N VAL A 176 -8.15 -17.60 5.59
CA VAL A 176 -8.17 -16.67 4.45
C VAL A 176 -9.14 -15.52 4.68
N PHE A 177 -10.38 -15.83 5.03
CA PHE A 177 -11.45 -14.87 5.31
C PHE A 177 -11.55 -14.54 6.80
N ASN A 178 -10.40 -14.32 7.43
CA ASN A 178 -10.37 -13.83 8.81
C ASN A 178 -11.05 -12.45 8.93
N PRO A 179 -11.45 -12.01 10.15
CA PRO A 179 -12.36 -10.88 10.35
C PRO A 179 -11.97 -9.56 9.67
N SER A 180 -10.67 -9.34 9.40
CA SER A 180 -10.19 -8.11 8.74
C SER A 180 -9.71 -8.30 7.30
N SER A 181 -9.66 -9.51 6.76
CA SER A 181 -9.05 -9.78 5.44
C SER A 181 -9.68 -8.98 4.31
N VAL A 182 -11.00 -9.04 4.17
CA VAL A 182 -11.69 -8.46 3.00
C VAL A 182 -11.55 -6.94 2.97
N ASP A 183 -11.80 -6.27 4.10
CA ASP A 183 -11.64 -4.82 4.20
C ASP A 183 -10.21 -4.39 3.90
N ARG A 184 -9.22 -5.12 4.44
CA ARG A 184 -7.81 -4.79 4.24
C ARG A 184 -7.35 -5.02 2.81
N ILE A 185 -7.80 -6.08 2.14
CA ILE A 185 -7.51 -6.33 0.72
C ILE A 185 -8.07 -5.19 -0.13
N ILE A 186 -9.36 -4.85 0.06
CA ILE A 186 -10.02 -3.78 -0.69
C ILE A 186 -9.30 -2.45 -0.50
N HIS A 187 -9.05 -2.06 0.75
CA HIS A 187 -8.39 -0.80 1.07
C HIS A 187 -6.95 -0.72 0.52
N THR A 188 -6.23 -1.85 0.53
CA THR A 188 -4.87 -1.96 -0.02
C THR A 188 -4.87 -1.86 -1.54
N TRP A 189 -5.77 -2.58 -2.22
CA TRP A 189 -5.90 -2.52 -3.68
C TRP A 189 -6.25 -1.13 -4.18
N GLN A 190 -7.21 -0.47 -3.53
CA GLN A 190 -7.60 0.89 -3.86
C GLN A 190 -6.44 1.89 -3.63
N GLY A 191 -5.71 1.76 -2.52
CA GLY A 191 -4.49 2.54 -2.25
C GLY A 191 -3.39 2.34 -3.30
N ALA A 192 -3.22 1.10 -3.78
CA ALA A 192 -2.32 0.75 -4.86
C ALA A 192 -2.74 1.35 -6.21
N ILE A 193 -4.02 1.23 -6.56
CA ILE A 193 -4.59 1.81 -7.78
C ILE A 193 -4.40 3.33 -7.79
N LEU A 194 -4.63 4.00 -6.66
CA LEU A 194 -4.41 5.43 -6.52
C LEU A 194 -2.93 5.80 -6.73
N ALA A 195 -1.98 5.02 -6.21
CA ALA A 195 -0.56 5.29 -6.41
C ALA A 195 -0.18 5.32 -7.90
N GLY A 196 -0.60 4.32 -8.69
CA GLY A 196 -0.35 4.30 -10.13
C GLY A 196 -1.14 5.36 -10.90
N ALA A 197 -2.43 5.56 -10.60
CA ALA A 197 -3.26 6.56 -11.27
C ALA A 197 -2.70 7.99 -11.09
N PHE A 198 -2.24 8.33 -9.88
CA PHE A 198 -1.63 9.63 -9.60
C PHE A 198 -0.23 9.80 -10.20
N LEU A 199 0.53 8.71 -10.42
CA LEU A 199 1.75 8.77 -11.22
C LEU A 199 1.41 9.15 -12.67
N VAL A 200 0.40 8.54 -13.28
CA VAL A 200 -0.04 8.86 -14.63
C VAL A 200 -0.55 10.31 -14.74
N LEU A 201 -1.39 10.74 -13.79
CA LEU A 201 -1.84 12.14 -13.69
C LEU A 201 -0.65 13.09 -13.58
N SER A 202 0.34 12.76 -12.76
CA SER A 202 1.53 13.59 -12.53
C SER A 202 2.38 13.77 -13.78
N VAL A 203 2.65 12.67 -14.51
CA VAL A 203 3.43 12.72 -15.75
C VAL A 203 2.71 13.55 -16.81
N HIS A 204 1.41 13.33 -17.01
CA HIS A 204 0.66 14.04 -18.05
C HIS A 204 0.36 15.49 -17.69
N ALA A 205 0.17 15.82 -16.40
CA ALA A 205 0.11 17.21 -15.96
C ALA A 205 1.42 17.95 -16.21
N TYR A 206 2.55 17.29 -15.94
CA TYR A 206 3.88 17.82 -16.24
C TYR A 206 4.06 18.12 -17.74
N TYR A 207 3.67 17.18 -18.61
CA TYR A 207 3.75 17.37 -20.07
C TYR A 207 2.89 18.54 -20.55
N ILE A 208 1.61 18.61 -20.13
CA ILE A 208 0.70 19.69 -20.51
C ILE A 208 1.24 21.05 -20.04
N ARG A 209 1.74 21.13 -18.79
CA ARG A 209 2.34 22.36 -18.24
C ARG A 209 3.58 22.81 -19.01
N LYS A 210 4.36 21.86 -19.54
CA LYS A 210 5.54 22.13 -20.36
C LYS A 210 5.24 22.33 -21.85
N GLY A 211 3.97 22.28 -22.25
CA GLY A 211 3.58 22.40 -23.67
C GLY A 211 4.04 21.22 -24.53
N ARG A 212 4.32 20.06 -23.91
CA ARG A 212 4.77 18.84 -24.59
C ARG A 212 3.62 17.85 -24.68
N TYR A 213 3.50 17.15 -25.81
CA TYR A 213 2.58 16.02 -26.00
C TYR A 213 1.15 16.32 -25.50
N VAL A 214 0.66 17.53 -25.77
CA VAL A 214 -0.50 18.09 -25.06
C VAL A 214 -1.77 17.27 -25.29
N GLU A 215 -2.09 16.96 -26.54
CA GLU A 215 -3.35 16.28 -26.88
C GLU A 215 -3.42 14.85 -26.35
N ILE A 216 -2.39 14.04 -26.60
CA ILE A 216 -2.29 12.68 -26.04
C ILE A 216 -2.28 12.68 -24.51
N SER A 217 -1.65 13.70 -23.89
CA SER A 217 -1.63 13.83 -22.43
C SER A 217 -2.98 14.22 -21.85
N LYS A 218 -3.80 15.01 -22.55
CA LYS A 218 -5.17 15.29 -22.12
C LYS A 218 -6.02 14.01 -22.09
N LYS A 219 -5.83 13.09 -23.05
CA LYS A 219 -6.53 11.79 -23.06
C LYS A 219 -6.14 10.94 -21.86
N ALA A 220 -4.83 10.74 -21.65
CA ALA A 220 -4.33 9.97 -20.52
C ALA A 220 -4.73 10.57 -19.17
N PHE A 221 -4.63 11.90 -19.03
CA PHE A 221 -5.04 12.60 -17.80
C PHE A 221 -6.52 12.36 -17.48
N LYS A 222 -7.42 12.42 -18.47
CA LYS A 222 -8.86 12.17 -18.26
C LYS A 222 -9.12 10.74 -17.82
N ILE A 223 -8.48 9.75 -18.45
CA ILE A 223 -8.62 8.33 -18.07
C ILE A 223 -8.21 8.14 -16.60
N SER A 224 -7.02 8.61 -16.24
CA SER A 224 -6.51 8.46 -14.89
C SER A 224 -7.28 9.29 -13.87
N LEU A 225 -7.86 10.43 -14.27
CA LEU A 225 -8.71 11.25 -13.40
C LEU A 225 -10.00 10.50 -13.03
N VAL A 226 -10.63 9.82 -13.98
CA VAL A 226 -11.83 9.00 -13.71
C VAL A 226 -11.50 7.90 -12.72
N VAL A 227 -10.42 7.15 -12.98
CA VAL A 227 -9.95 6.08 -12.07
C VAL A 227 -9.65 6.66 -10.68
N ALA A 228 -8.83 7.71 -10.61
CA ALA A 228 -8.48 8.34 -9.33
C ALA A 228 -9.71 8.85 -8.58
N THR A 229 -10.70 9.42 -9.27
CA THR A 229 -11.94 9.91 -8.64
C THR A 229 -12.72 8.75 -8.01
N ILE A 230 -12.99 7.69 -8.79
CA ILE A 230 -13.75 6.52 -8.32
C ILE A 230 -13.06 5.85 -7.14
N PHE A 231 -11.76 5.58 -7.27
CA PHE A 231 -10.99 4.90 -6.23
C PHE A 231 -10.77 5.79 -5.00
N SER A 232 -10.65 7.11 -5.14
CA SER A 232 -10.54 8.02 -3.99
C SER A 232 -11.83 8.08 -3.17
N LEU A 233 -13.00 8.10 -3.83
CA LEU A 233 -14.30 8.11 -3.16
C LEU A 233 -14.58 6.77 -2.50
N THR A 234 -14.32 5.66 -3.19
CA THR A 234 -14.56 4.33 -2.62
C THR A 234 -13.53 3.96 -1.53
N GLN A 235 -12.34 4.57 -1.52
CA GLN A 235 -11.36 4.42 -0.44
C GLN A 235 -11.88 5.00 0.89
N LEU A 236 -12.71 6.04 0.85
CA LEU A 236 -13.34 6.59 2.05
C LEU A 236 -14.26 5.57 2.72
N ILE A 237 -15.02 4.82 1.90
CA ILE A 237 -15.94 3.77 2.37
C ILE A 237 -15.16 2.60 2.96
N SER A 238 -14.14 2.09 2.25
CA SER A 238 -13.33 0.99 2.76
C SER A 238 -12.52 1.37 3.99
N GLY A 239 -12.06 2.63 4.08
CA GLY A 239 -11.36 3.15 5.25
C GLY A 239 -12.26 3.19 6.48
N HIS A 240 -13.52 3.63 6.33
CA HIS A 240 -14.51 3.60 7.41
C HIS A 240 -14.83 2.17 7.85
N SER A 241 -15.14 1.26 6.90
CA SER A 241 -15.38 -0.16 7.18
C SER A 241 -14.20 -0.81 7.93
N SER A 242 -12.97 -0.51 7.50
CA SER A 242 -11.77 -1.00 8.17
C SER A 242 -11.62 -0.45 9.59
N ALA A 243 -11.96 0.82 9.84
CA ALA A 243 -11.93 1.42 11.18
C ALA A 243 -12.96 0.78 12.12
N ASP A 244 -14.16 0.48 11.63
CA ASP A 244 -15.19 -0.25 12.39
C ASP A 244 -14.71 -1.66 12.75
N GLY A 245 -14.08 -2.35 11.79
CA GLY A 245 -13.43 -3.64 12.04
C GLY A 245 -12.34 -3.56 13.11
N VAL A 246 -11.55 -2.49 13.14
CA VAL A 246 -10.54 -2.25 14.19
C VAL A 246 -11.22 -1.96 15.53
N ALA A 247 -12.33 -1.21 15.57
CA ALA A 247 -13.09 -0.93 16.79
C ALA A 247 -13.52 -2.22 17.51
N VAL A 248 -13.97 -3.21 16.73
CA VAL A 248 -14.42 -4.51 17.24
C VAL A 248 -13.23 -5.40 17.63
N ASN A 249 -12.28 -5.59 16.71
CA ASN A 249 -11.26 -6.63 16.84
C ASN A 249 -10.00 -6.16 17.59
N GLN A 250 -9.66 -4.88 17.52
CA GLN A 250 -8.44 -4.30 18.08
C GLN A 250 -8.68 -2.91 18.71
N PRO A 251 -9.54 -2.79 19.72
CA PRO A 251 -9.92 -1.50 20.31
C PRO A 251 -8.74 -0.70 20.88
N ALA A 252 -7.68 -1.35 21.36
CA ALA A 252 -6.47 -0.65 21.80
C ALA A 252 -5.76 0.08 20.64
N LYS A 253 -5.82 -0.47 19.43
CA LYS A 253 -5.30 0.18 18.21
C LYS A 253 -6.14 1.41 17.87
N LEU A 254 -7.47 1.29 17.86
CA LEU A 254 -8.36 2.43 17.61
C LEU A 254 -8.13 3.55 18.63
N ALA A 255 -8.08 3.21 19.92
CA ALA A 255 -7.81 4.18 20.97
C ALA A 255 -6.44 4.87 20.80
N THR A 256 -5.46 4.17 20.23
CA THR A 256 -4.16 4.76 19.90
C THR A 256 -4.23 5.70 18.70
N MET A 257 -4.98 5.32 17.65
CA MET A 257 -5.17 6.14 16.44
C MET A 257 -5.79 7.51 16.76
N GLU A 258 -6.68 7.55 17.76
CA GLU A 258 -7.43 8.75 18.17
C GLU A 258 -6.91 9.40 19.45
N GLY A 259 -5.88 8.82 20.09
CA GLY A 259 -5.32 9.33 21.35
C GLY A 259 -6.32 9.29 22.52
N HIS A 260 -7.23 8.30 22.53
CA HIS A 260 -8.28 8.16 23.54
C HIS A 260 -7.77 7.38 24.77
N PHE A 261 -7.45 8.09 25.85
CA PHE A 261 -6.94 7.47 27.08
C PHE A 261 -8.04 7.04 28.05
N LYS A 262 -9.12 7.83 28.17
CA LYS A 262 -10.12 7.67 29.24
C LYS A 262 -10.86 6.34 29.12
N LYS A 263 -10.98 5.66 30.27
CA LYS A 263 -11.63 4.36 30.38
C LYS A 263 -13.11 4.45 30.00
N ASN A 264 -13.55 3.60 29.06
CA ASN A 264 -14.94 3.39 28.65
C ASN A 264 -15.81 4.67 28.66
N SER A 265 -15.44 5.65 27.84
CA SER A 265 -16.06 6.98 27.83
C SER A 265 -16.25 7.48 26.40
N PRO A 266 -17.12 8.51 26.19
CA PRO A 266 -17.23 9.16 24.88
C PRO A 266 -15.85 9.62 24.39
N ALA A 267 -15.59 9.40 23.11
CA ALA A 267 -14.31 9.71 22.49
C ALA A 267 -14.46 10.82 21.46
N ASP A 268 -13.54 11.78 21.53
CA ASP A 268 -13.46 12.89 20.60
C ASP A 268 -12.82 12.41 19.28
N LEU A 269 -13.25 12.98 18.16
CA LEU A 269 -12.60 12.78 16.86
C LEU A 269 -11.61 13.91 16.64
N TYR A 270 -10.33 13.60 16.44
CA TYR A 270 -9.34 14.63 16.11
C TYR A 270 -9.18 14.77 14.59
N LEU A 271 -9.08 16.01 14.11
CA LEU A 271 -8.70 16.30 12.73
C LEU A 271 -7.18 16.43 12.61
N LEU A 272 -6.58 17.11 13.58
CA LEU A 272 -5.15 17.31 13.75
C LEU A 272 -4.88 17.47 15.24
N GLY A 273 -3.75 16.95 15.71
CA GLY A 273 -3.35 17.13 17.11
C GLY A 273 -1.98 16.55 17.42
N TRP A 274 -1.63 16.60 18.70
CA TRP A 274 -0.43 16.02 19.27
C TRP A 274 -0.77 15.30 20.56
N VAL A 275 -0.32 14.06 20.68
CA VAL A 275 -0.58 13.21 21.85
C VAL A 275 0.57 13.34 22.84
N ASP A 276 0.27 13.88 24.00
CA ASP A 276 1.10 13.81 25.19
C ASP A 276 0.77 12.53 25.96
N LYS A 277 1.64 11.53 25.81
CA LYS A 277 1.50 10.24 26.48
C LYS A 277 1.68 10.34 27.99
N GLU A 278 2.54 11.22 28.48
CA GLU A 278 2.86 11.33 29.91
C GLU A 278 1.67 11.94 30.66
N ASN A 279 1.10 13.01 30.11
CA ASN A 279 -0.06 13.66 30.68
C ASN A 279 -1.40 13.04 30.24
N GLN A 280 -1.38 12.03 29.36
CA GLN A 280 -2.55 11.36 28.78
C GLN A 280 -3.56 12.34 28.15
N LYS A 281 -3.04 13.31 27.39
CA LYS A 281 -3.84 14.38 26.77
C LYS A 281 -3.51 14.49 25.30
N VAL A 282 -4.53 14.88 24.53
CA VAL A 282 -4.37 15.28 23.14
C VAL A 282 -4.61 16.77 23.06
N THR A 283 -3.71 17.47 22.37
CA THR A 283 -3.87 18.90 22.06
C THR A 283 -4.11 19.03 20.57
N GLY A 284 -5.20 19.69 20.14
CA GLY A 284 -5.54 19.70 18.73
C GLY A 284 -6.93 20.23 18.43
N ILE A 285 -7.31 20.10 17.16
CA ILE A 285 -8.64 20.42 16.65
C ILE A 285 -9.46 19.13 16.70
N GLY A 286 -10.30 19.02 17.73
CA GLY A 286 -11.17 17.86 17.95
C GLY A 286 -12.64 18.23 17.90
N ILE A 287 -13.47 17.26 17.50
CA ILE A 287 -14.93 17.32 17.56
C ILE A 287 -15.36 16.48 18.77
N PRO A 288 -15.90 17.10 19.84
CA PRO A 288 -16.29 16.39 21.04
C PRO A 288 -17.29 15.26 20.76
N GLY A 289 -17.00 14.04 21.24
CA GLY A 289 -17.82 12.84 20.97
C GLY A 289 -17.88 12.39 19.51
N GLY A 290 -17.09 13.00 18.61
CA GLY A 290 -17.14 12.73 17.18
C GLY A 290 -16.77 11.29 16.82
N LEU A 291 -15.82 10.68 17.53
CA LEU A 291 -15.44 9.28 17.28
C LEU A 291 -16.56 8.34 17.72
N SER A 292 -17.17 8.61 18.87
CA SER A 292 -18.36 7.90 19.34
C SER A 292 -19.50 7.97 18.32
N PHE A 293 -19.72 9.14 17.73
CA PHE A 293 -20.71 9.30 16.67
C PHE A 293 -20.37 8.50 15.41
N ILE A 294 -19.12 8.48 14.96
CA ILE A 294 -18.74 7.74 13.74
C ILE A 294 -18.91 6.23 13.95
N VAL A 295 -18.52 5.69 15.11
CA VAL A 295 -18.53 4.24 15.37
C VAL A 295 -19.92 3.75 15.79
N HIS A 296 -20.68 4.53 16.56
CA HIS A 296 -21.94 4.09 17.17
C HIS A 296 -23.16 4.94 16.80
N GLN A 297 -22.99 6.00 15.99
CA GLN A 297 -24.05 6.97 15.67
C GLN A 297 -24.63 7.69 16.89
N ASP A 298 -23.89 7.72 17.99
CA ASP A 298 -24.24 8.41 19.24
C ASP A 298 -23.00 9.08 19.84
N PHE A 299 -23.06 10.40 20.04
CA PHE A 299 -21.96 11.20 20.61
C PHE A 299 -21.60 10.81 22.04
N ASN A 300 -22.49 10.13 22.76
CA ASN A 300 -22.27 9.71 24.16
C ASN A 300 -21.95 8.22 24.29
N ALA A 301 -21.92 7.46 23.20
CA ALA A 301 -21.60 6.04 23.26
C ALA A 301 -20.16 5.83 23.75
N PRO A 302 -19.94 4.99 24.77
CA PRO A 302 -18.61 4.80 25.32
C PRO A 302 -17.73 3.97 24.38
N ILE A 303 -16.50 4.42 24.17
CA ILE A 303 -15.45 3.68 23.46
C ILE A 303 -14.38 3.27 24.47
N LYS A 304 -13.87 2.05 24.33
CA LYS A 304 -12.74 1.56 25.15
C LYS A 304 -11.52 2.44 24.93
N GLY A 305 -11.02 3.04 25.99
CA GLY A 305 -9.81 3.85 25.95
C GLY A 305 -8.56 3.05 26.29
N LEU A 306 -7.38 3.66 26.13
CA LEU A 306 -6.12 2.99 26.45
C LEU A 306 -6.04 2.53 27.91
N ASN A 307 -6.69 3.25 28.83
CA ASN A 307 -6.73 2.87 30.25
C ASN A 307 -7.65 1.67 30.56
N ASP A 308 -8.36 1.11 29.58
CA ASP A 308 -9.03 -0.18 29.69
C ASP A 308 -8.07 -1.38 29.58
N PHE A 309 -6.86 -1.19 29.06
CA PHE A 309 -5.90 -2.26 28.77
C PHE A 309 -4.71 -2.25 29.73
N ALA A 310 -4.07 -3.40 29.95
CA ALA A 310 -2.81 -3.44 30.70
C ALA A 310 -1.72 -2.63 29.96
N VAL A 311 -0.80 -1.99 30.68
CA VAL A 311 0.18 -1.07 30.09
C VAL A 311 1.08 -1.79 29.07
N GLU A 312 1.42 -3.03 29.36
CA GLU A 312 2.19 -3.95 28.54
C GLU A 312 1.44 -4.46 27.30
N ASP A 313 0.13 -4.24 27.18
CA ASP A 313 -0.68 -4.65 26.03
C ASP A 313 -0.99 -3.49 25.09
N ARG A 314 -0.67 -2.26 25.50
CA ARG A 314 -0.92 -1.04 24.72
C ARG A 314 0.18 -0.83 23.67
N PRO A 315 -0.15 -0.28 22.49
CA PRO A 315 0.86 0.25 21.59
C PRO A 315 1.75 1.27 22.28
N SER A 316 3.07 1.09 22.17
CA SER A 316 4.04 1.90 22.92
C SER A 316 4.21 3.32 22.33
N GLN A 317 4.12 3.44 21.01
CA GLN A 317 4.37 4.66 20.23
C GLN A 317 3.06 5.38 19.87
N ILE A 318 2.31 5.80 20.89
CA ILE A 318 0.94 6.33 20.73
C ILE A 318 0.89 7.55 19.81
N ASN A 319 1.74 8.56 20.06
CA ASN A 319 1.74 9.76 19.22
C ASN A 319 2.13 9.44 17.77
N ALA A 320 3.07 8.54 17.52
CA ALA A 320 3.46 8.18 16.16
C ALA A 320 2.29 7.56 15.38
N VAL A 321 1.58 6.60 15.99
CA VAL A 321 0.39 5.98 15.39
C VAL A 321 -0.72 7.01 15.15
N PHE A 322 -0.96 7.91 16.11
CA PHE A 322 -1.88 9.03 15.94
C PHE A 322 -1.49 9.89 14.73
N GLN A 323 -0.23 10.34 14.63
CA GLN A 323 0.23 11.17 13.51
C GLN A 323 0.07 10.45 12.17
N PHE A 324 0.49 9.18 12.09
CA PHE A 324 0.40 8.41 10.85
C PHE A 324 -1.04 8.24 10.38
N TYR A 325 -1.96 7.96 11.31
CA TYR A 325 -3.38 7.84 11.00
C TYR A 325 -3.95 9.15 10.45
N HIS A 326 -3.70 10.27 11.11
CA HIS A 326 -4.23 11.57 10.71
C HIS A 326 -3.60 12.09 9.41
N ILE A 327 -2.30 11.86 9.19
CA ILE A 327 -1.64 12.19 7.92
C ILE A 327 -2.26 11.37 6.78
N MET A 328 -2.52 10.07 7.00
CA MET A 328 -3.16 9.21 6.00
C MET A 328 -4.55 9.75 5.63
N VAL A 329 -5.39 10.04 6.62
CA VAL A 329 -6.75 10.59 6.40
C VAL A 329 -6.69 11.95 5.72
N ALA A 330 -5.83 12.86 6.17
CA ALA A 330 -5.69 14.19 5.59
C ALA A 330 -5.25 14.13 4.11
N ILE A 331 -4.31 13.24 3.77
CA ILE A 331 -3.94 13.00 2.38
C ILE A 331 -5.12 12.40 1.60
N GLY A 332 -5.80 11.38 2.13
CA GLY A 332 -6.97 10.78 1.49
C GLY A 332 -8.04 11.81 1.12
N MET A 333 -8.40 12.68 2.08
CA MET A 333 -9.35 13.78 1.86
C MET A 333 -8.83 14.80 0.84
N THR A 334 -7.52 15.08 0.83
CA THR A 334 -6.90 15.94 -0.18
C THR A 334 -6.98 15.33 -1.58
N LEU A 335 -6.73 14.02 -1.72
CA LEU A 335 -6.83 13.33 -3.01
C LEU A 335 -8.27 13.36 -3.55
N ILE A 336 -9.27 13.14 -2.68
CA ILE A 336 -10.69 13.27 -3.03
C ILE A 336 -11.01 14.70 -3.48
N GLY A 337 -10.60 15.71 -2.70
CA GLY A 337 -10.82 17.11 -3.05
C GLY A 337 -10.20 17.50 -4.40
N LEU A 338 -8.96 17.06 -4.66
CA LEU A 338 -8.25 17.31 -5.91
C LEU A 338 -8.94 16.65 -7.11
N THR A 339 -9.34 15.39 -7.01
CA THR A 339 -9.97 14.64 -8.10
C THR A 339 -11.38 15.14 -8.40
N LEU A 340 -12.18 15.45 -7.37
CA LEU A 340 -13.51 16.04 -7.53
C LEU A 340 -13.43 17.43 -8.15
N TYR A 341 -12.52 18.29 -7.68
CA TYR A 341 -12.36 19.63 -8.23
C TYR A 341 -11.87 19.60 -9.69
N ALA A 342 -10.93 18.72 -10.01
CA ALA A 342 -10.49 18.51 -11.39
C ALA A 342 -11.62 17.97 -12.28
N SER A 343 -12.42 17.03 -11.78
CA SER A 343 -13.59 16.49 -12.50
C SER A 343 -14.66 17.57 -12.74
N PHE A 344 -14.90 18.45 -11.75
CA PHE A 344 -15.78 19.60 -11.91
C PHE A 344 -15.26 20.58 -12.98
N LEU A 345 -13.97 20.91 -12.96
CA LEU A 345 -13.38 21.78 -13.98
C LEU A 345 -13.37 21.13 -15.36
N TRP A 346 -13.25 19.81 -15.43
CA TRP A 346 -13.37 19.08 -16.70
C TRP A 346 -14.78 19.23 -17.27
N TRP A 347 -15.81 19.03 -16.45
CA TRP A 347 -17.20 19.25 -16.84
C TRP A 347 -17.47 20.69 -17.31
N ARG A 348 -16.82 21.69 -16.69
CA ARG A 348 -16.88 23.11 -17.09
C ARG A 348 -16.02 23.47 -18.31
N GLY A 349 -15.29 22.51 -18.88
CA GLY A 349 -14.37 22.74 -20.01
C GLY A 349 -13.07 23.49 -19.66
N LYS A 350 -12.79 23.74 -18.38
CA LYS A 350 -11.69 24.62 -17.90
C LYS A 350 -10.51 23.87 -17.27
N LEU A 351 -10.54 22.54 -17.20
CA LEU A 351 -9.52 21.73 -16.51
C LEU A 351 -8.08 22.08 -16.91
N PHE A 352 -7.81 22.10 -18.21
CA PHE A 352 -6.45 22.30 -18.72
C PHE A 352 -6.03 23.78 -18.84
N GLU A 353 -6.93 24.72 -18.58
CA GLU A 353 -6.62 26.16 -18.55
C GLU A 353 -5.96 26.57 -17.22
N LYS A 354 -6.25 25.84 -16.14
CA LYS A 354 -5.78 26.17 -14.78
C LYS A 354 -4.37 25.63 -14.55
N LYS A 355 -3.35 26.40 -14.96
CA LYS A 355 -1.92 26.05 -14.82
C LYS A 355 -1.49 25.69 -13.39
N TRP A 356 -2.07 26.33 -12.37
CA TRP A 356 -1.76 26.02 -10.96
C TRP A 356 -2.22 24.61 -10.57
N LEU A 357 -3.37 24.16 -11.09
CA LEU A 357 -3.89 22.83 -10.81
C LEU A 357 -3.01 21.75 -11.46
N LEU A 358 -2.59 21.97 -12.72
CA LEU A 358 -1.62 21.10 -13.39
C LEU A 358 -0.26 21.09 -12.68
N TRP A 359 0.14 22.20 -12.06
CA TRP A 359 1.34 22.24 -11.23
C TRP A 359 1.19 21.35 -9.99
N ILE A 360 0.05 21.42 -9.28
CA ILE A 360 -0.23 20.52 -8.14
C ILE A 360 -0.21 19.06 -8.59
N PHE A 361 -0.91 18.72 -9.68
CA PHE A 361 -0.90 17.34 -10.19
C PHE A 361 0.49 16.87 -10.59
N SER A 362 1.38 17.75 -11.08
CA SER A 362 2.77 17.38 -11.40
C SER A 362 3.58 16.86 -10.21
N PHE A 363 3.11 17.05 -8.98
CA PHE A 363 3.73 16.55 -7.75
C PHE A 363 2.81 15.60 -6.95
N SER A 364 1.56 15.41 -7.40
CA SER A 364 0.56 14.67 -6.63
C SER A 364 0.89 13.19 -6.47
N VAL A 365 1.80 12.63 -7.28
CA VAL A 365 2.28 11.25 -7.12
C VAL A 365 2.89 10.98 -5.75
N ILE A 366 3.46 12.01 -5.09
CA ILE A 366 4.07 11.87 -3.76
C ILE A 366 3.01 11.57 -2.70
N LEU A 367 1.78 12.10 -2.87
CA LEU A 367 0.74 12.03 -1.86
C LEU A 367 0.27 10.58 -1.60
N PRO A 368 -0.18 9.78 -2.59
CA PRO A 368 -0.54 8.38 -2.33
C PRO A 368 0.62 7.54 -1.84
N GLN A 369 1.87 7.85 -2.23
CA GLN A 369 3.05 7.14 -1.73
C GLN A 369 3.21 7.34 -0.24
N ILE A 370 3.13 8.59 0.24
CA ILE A 370 3.17 8.88 1.68
C ILE A 370 1.98 8.24 2.38
N ALA A 371 0.76 8.40 1.86
CA ALA A 371 -0.45 7.86 2.48
C ALA A 371 -0.41 6.34 2.66
N ASN A 372 0.08 5.61 1.65
CA ASN A 372 0.28 4.17 1.73
C ASN A 372 1.28 3.81 2.86
N GLN A 373 2.43 4.49 2.93
CA GLN A 373 3.43 4.24 3.96
C GLN A 373 2.91 4.51 5.37
N VAL A 374 2.29 5.67 5.59
CA VAL A 374 1.74 6.01 6.91
C VAL A 374 0.53 5.15 7.27
N GLY A 375 -0.24 4.68 6.29
CA GLY A 375 -1.31 3.70 6.51
C GLY A 375 -0.77 2.36 7.02
N TRP A 376 0.29 1.84 6.40
CA TRP A 376 0.97 0.64 6.89
C TRP A 376 1.60 0.84 8.27
N PHE A 377 2.26 1.97 8.52
CA PHE A 377 2.78 2.27 9.85
C PHE A 377 1.68 2.35 10.90
N THR A 378 0.52 2.93 10.58
CA THR A 378 -0.65 2.94 11.48
C THR A 378 -1.10 1.52 11.82
N ALA A 379 -1.29 0.67 10.80
CA ALA A 379 -1.75 -0.70 11.00
C ALA A 379 -0.75 -1.58 11.77
N GLU A 380 0.54 -1.46 11.47
CA GLU A 380 1.58 -2.33 12.00
C GLU A 380 2.12 -1.85 13.35
N MET A 381 2.37 -0.55 13.51
CA MET A 381 2.78 0.01 14.80
C MET A 381 1.61 0.02 15.80
N GLY A 382 0.37 0.16 15.33
CA GLY A 382 -0.81 0.02 16.16
C GLY A 382 -1.08 -1.41 16.63
N ARG A 383 -0.45 -2.43 16.03
CA ARG A 383 -0.53 -3.83 16.47
C ARG A 383 0.46 -4.14 17.60
N GLN A 384 1.53 -3.35 17.72
CA GLN A 384 2.51 -3.50 18.80
C GLN A 384 1.78 -3.46 20.15
N PRO A 385 2.19 -4.29 21.13
CA PRO A 385 3.45 -5.06 21.21
C PRO A 385 3.36 -6.49 20.66
N TRP A 386 2.37 -6.79 19.81
CA TRP A 386 2.14 -8.10 19.23
C TRP A 386 2.71 -8.18 17.81
N VAL A 387 3.35 -9.30 17.48
CA VAL A 387 3.61 -9.70 16.07
C VAL A 387 2.52 -10.62 15.55
N VAL A 388 1.83 -11.34 16.43
CA VAL A 388 0.55 -11.99 16.13
C VAL A 388 -0.39 -11.60 17.25
N TYR A 389 -1.42 -10.83 16.93
CA TYR A 389 -2.26 -10.14 17.91
C TYR A 389 -2.85 -11.13 18.92
N GLY A 390 -2.60 -10.88 20.22
CA GLY A 390 -3.04 -11.73 21.33
C GLY A 390 -2.30 -13.06 21.50
N LEU A 391 -1.38 -13.42 20.60
CA LEU A 391 -0.75 -14.75 20.58
C LEU A 391 0.77 -14.72 20.75
N LEU A 392 1.46 -13.85 20.00
CA LEU A 392 2.92 -13.78 20.00
C LEU A 392 3.38 -12.33 20.14
N ARG A 393 4.13 -12.05 21.22
CA ARG A 393 4.76 -10.75 21.45
C ARG A 393 5.99 -10.57 20.56
N THR A 394 6.21 -9.34 20.10
CA THR A 394 7.38 -8.99 19.25
C THR A 394 8.72 -9.31 19.94
N SER A 395 8.81 -9.08 21.26
CA SER A 395 9.99 -9.40 22.07
C SER A 395 10.32 -10.90 22.17
N LYS A 396 9.41 -11.79 21.76
CA LYS A 396 9.61 -13.25 21.76
C LYS A 396 9.70 -13.82 20.33
N ALA A 397 9.68 -12.97 19.32
CA ALA A 397 9.50 -13.38 17.92
C ALA A 397 10.79 -13.32 17.08
N PHE A 398 11.77 -12.54 17.52
CA PHE A 398 13.03 -12.33 16.80
C PHE A 398 14.01 -13.51 16.99
N SER A 399 14.95 -13.64 16.06
CA SER A 399 15.99 -14.66 16.09
C SER A 399 16.97 -14.45 17.25
N GLN A 400 17.09 -15.45 18.14
CA GLN A 400 18.01 -15.39 19.28
C GLN A 400 19.50 -15.58 18.89
N GLU A 401 19.75 -16.12 17.70
CA GLU A 401 21.10 -16.42 17.19
C GLU A 401 21.76 -15.24 16.46
N VAL A 402 20.99 -14.19 16.14
CA VAL A 402 21.50 -13.06 15.36
C VAL A 402 21.96 -11.95 16.29
N SER A 403 23.26 -11.63 16.22
CA SER A 403 23.86 -10.57 17.03
C SER A 403 23.51 -9.17 16.51
N ALA A 404 23.50 -8.18 17.41
CA ALA A 404 23.28 -6.78 17.05
C ALA A 404 24.23 -6.28 15.94
N ASN A 405 25.48 -6.73 15.95
CA ASN A 405 26.49 -6.34 14.95
C ASN A 405 26.15 -6.87 13.54
N GLN A 406 25.60 -8.08 13.43
CA GLN A 406 25.15 -8.64 12.16
C GLN A 406 23.96 -7.86 11.60
N ILE A 407 23.01 -7.45 12.47
CA ILE A 407 21.86 -6.62 12.06
C ILE A 407 22.31 -5.24 11.61
N ILE A 408 23.21 -4.58 12.35
CA ILE A 408 23.74 -3.27 11.96
C ILE A 408 24.49 -3.36 10.63
N PHE A 409 25.35 -4.36 10.46
CA PHE A 409 26.09 -4.56 9.22
C PHE A 409 25.15 -4.74 8.02
N SER A 410 24.16 -5.62 8.14
CA SER A 410 23.18 -5.85 7.08
C SER A 410 22.27 -4.64 6.85
N LEU A 411 21.89 -3.89 7.88
CA LEU A 411 21.14 -2.64 7.76
C LEU A 411 21.93 -1.56 7.00
N VAL A 412 23.22 -1.38 7.30
CA VAL A 412 24.09 -0.46 6.55
C VAL A 412 24.20 -0.90 5.09
N MET A 413 24.39 -2.19 4.85
CA MET A 413 24.45 -2.76 3.50
C MET A 413 23.16 -2.51 2.72
N PHE A 414 21.99 -2.81 3.30
CA PHE A 414 20.69 -2.52 2.68
C PHE A 414 20.51 -1.02 2.45
N THR A 415 20.91 -0.17 3.39
CA THR A 415 20.82 1.29 3.22
C THR A 415 21.59 1.76 1.99
N VAL A 416 22.83 1.30 1.81
CA VAL A 416 23.66 1.66 0.66
C VAL A 416 23.07 1.14 -0.65
N VAL A 417 22.72 -0.15 -0.70
CA VAL A 417 22.18 -0.79 -1.91
C VAL A 417 20.84 -0.15 -2.30
N TYR A 418 19.94 0.04 -1.34
CA TYR A 418 18.60 0.59 -1.61
C TYR A 418 18.65 2.07 -1.96
N THR A 419 19.57 2.84 -1.38
CA THR A 419 19.81 4.23 -1.83
C THR A 419 20.26 4.27 -3.28
N PHE A 420 21.20 3.40 -3.68
CA PHE A 420 21.64 3.30 -5.08
C PHE A 420 20.50 2.88 -6.01
N LEU A 421 19.72 1.86 -5.64
CA LEU A 421 18.55 1.41 -6.40
C LEU A 421 17.50 2.52 -6.55
N LEU A 422 17.25 3.30 -5.50
CA LEU A 422 16.32 4.42 -5.55
C LEU A 422 16.77 5.52 -6.50
N ILE A 423 18.05 5.88 -6.44
CA ILE A 423 18.64 6.87 -7.35
C ILE A 423 18.54 6.38 -8.78
N LEU A 424 18.88 5.11 -9.04
CA LEU A 424 18.80 4.50 -10.36
C LEU A 424 17.35 4.41 -10.87
N PHE A 425 16.39 4.10 -10.00
CA PHE A 425 14.97 4.11 -10.30
C PHE A 425 14.49 5.49 -10.71
N ILE A 426 14.70 6.50 -9.87
CA ILE A 426 14.28 7.88 -10.11
C ILE A 426 14.95 8.42 -11.39
N TYR A 427 16.25 8.18 -11.57
CA TYR A 427 16.97 8.54 -12.78
C TYR A 427 16.36 7.88 -14.01
N SER A 428 16.09 6.57 -13.94
CA SER A 428 15.52 5.80 -15.04
C SER A 428 14.11 6.27 -15.38
N VAL A 429 13.20 6.37 -14.42
CA VAL A 429 11.83 6.90 -14.62
C VAL A 429 11.88 8.29 -15.25
N ASN A 430 12.68 9.20 -14.69
CA ASN A 430 12.83 10.55 -15.23
C ASN A 430 13.41 10.57 -16.63
N LYS A 431 14.38 9.69 -16.94
CA LYS A 431 14.93 9.54 -18.29
C LYS A 431 13.80 9.17 -19.26
N LYS A 432 13.00 8.15 -18.95
CA LYS A 432 11.90 7.71 -19.84
C LYS A 432 10.81 8.78 -19.99
N ILE A 433 10.44 9.47 -18.91
CA ILE A 433 9.50 10.61 -18.96
C ILE A 433 10.06 11.76 -19.80
N LYS A 434 11.36 12.08 -19.69
CA LYS A 434 11.95 13.15 -20.49
C LYS A 434 12.01 12.82 -21.99
N HIS A 435 12.16 11.55 -22.36
CA HIS A 435 12.12 11.09 -23.75
C HIS A 435 10.69 11.21 -24.32
N GLY A 436 9.68 10.80 -23.54
CA GLY A 436 8.28 10.97 -23.90
C GLY A 436 7.66 9.78 -24.63
N PRO A 437 6.38 9.89 -25.04
CA PRO A 437 5.59 8.73 -25.49
C PRO A 437 5.81 8.33 -26.96
N TYR A 438 6.32 9.22 -27.82
CA TYR A 438 6.37 8.98 -29.29
C TYR A 438 7.63 8.28 -29.82
N ASP A 439 8.67 8.10 -29.00
CA ASP A 439 9.96 7.54 -29.47
C ASP A 439 9.84 6.12 -30.05
N GLU A 440 8.84 5.35 -29.61
CA GLU A 440 8.67 3.94 -29.98
C GLU A 440 8.16 3.67 -31.39
N ILE A 441 7.58 4.68 -32.05
CA ILE A 441 7.13 4.52 -33.42
C ILE A 441 8.33 4.64 -34.38
N GLN A 442 9.43 5.26 -33.95
CA GLN A 442 10.60 5.50 -34.79
C GLN A 442 11.70 4.45 -34.67
N THR A 443 11.70 3.60 -33.62
CA THR A 443 12.68 2.52 -33.44
C THR A 443 11.99 1.15 -33.39
N PRO A 444 12.19 0.28 -34.41
CA PRO A 444 11.82 -1.12 -34.29
C PRO A 444 12.65 -1.73 -33.15
N SER A 445 11.95 -2.29 -32.17
CA SER A 445 12.44 -2.94 -30.94
C SER A 445 13.89 -3.45 -30.96
N ILE A 446 14.78 -2.81 -30.19
CA ILE A 446 15.93 -3.46 -29.54
C ILE A 446 16.10 -2.79 -28.16
N LEU A 447 15.37 -3.30 -27.16
CA LEU A 447 15.76 -3.26 -25.76
C LEU A 447 15.56 -4.67 -25.19
#